data_AF-A0A0E0DSG5-F1
#
_entry.id   AF-A0A0E0DSG5-F1
#
_cell.length_a   1.000
_cell.length_b   1.000
_cell.length_c   1.000
_cell.angle_alpha   90.00
_cell.angle_beta   90.00
_cell.angle_gamma   90.00
#
_symmetry.space_group_name_H-M   'P 1'
#
loop_
_entity.id
_entity.type
_entity.pdbx_description
1 polymer ?
#
loop_
_entity_poly.entity_id
_entity_poly.type
_entity_poly.pdbx_seq_one_letter_code
_entity_poly.pdbx_strand_id
1 'polypeptide(L)'
;MAPASSVLRCCLLVAALMTLCAMGAEAVTRQYLFDVQTTSVTRLGSTKSIVTVNGQYPGPTLFAREGDHVEVTVINHSPYNISIHWHGIRQLLSGWADGPSYITQCPIQPGGSYVYRFTITGQRGTLWWHAHISWLRATVHGPMVILPPAGVGYPFPAPYEEVPIMFGEWWNNDTEAVISQALQTGGGPNISDAYTLNGLPGPLYNCSAQDTFKLKVKPGKTYMLRLINAALNDELFFSIANHTLTVVDVDALYVKPFTVDTLIIAPGQTSNVLLTAKPTYPGASYYMLARPYTTTQGTFDNTTVAGILEYDDPCPTAAATKTVPVFSPTLPQINDTNAVSNFTAKLRSLASAEYPAAVPQQVDHRFFFTVGLGTHPCAVNGTCQGPNGSRFAASINNVSFVLPTSALLQSHFAGKSKGVYASNFPYYPLNPFNYTGTPPNNTNVMNGTKVLVLPYGANVELVHMSWGLKMAWLVLDGSRPDQKLPPPPLDLPKC
;
A
#
# COMPACT_ATOMS: atom_id res chain seq x y z
N MET A 1 26.53 11.19 68.30
CA MET A 1 26.59 10.41 67.05
C MET A 1 25.16 10.11 66.62
N ALA A 2 24.58 11.02 65.82
CA ALA A 2 23.23 10.87 65.26
C ALA A 2 23.35 10.38 63.81
N PRO A 3 22.39 9.57 63.32
CA PRO A 3 22.66 8.63 62.24
C PRO A 3 22.57 9.33 60.87
N ALA A 4 23.68 9.29 60.13
CA ALA A 4 23.77 9.73 58.73
C ALA A 4 23.01 8.82 57.74
N SER A 5 22.20 7.87 58.22
CA SER A 5 21.58 6.82 57.39
C SER A 5 20.20 7.18 56.84
N SER A 6 19.49 8.15 57.43
CA SER A 6 18.13 8.52 56.99
C SER A 6 18.14 9.46 55.77
N VAL A 7 19.10 10.39 55.70
CA VAL A 7 19.23 11.35 54.60
C VAL A 7 19.64 10.66 53.30
N LEU A 8 20.55 9.67 53.38
CA LEU A 8 21.03 8.93 52.21
C LEU A 8 19.94 8.05 51.57
N ARG A 9 19.05 7.47 52.39
CA ARG A 9 17.90 6.68 51.89
C ARG A 9 16.83 7.56 51.24
N CYS A 10 16.63 8.79 51.73
CA CYS A 10 15.69 9.73 51.13
C CYS A 10 16.18 10.25 49.77
N CYS A 11 17.48 10.57 49.65
CA CYS A 11 18.09 10.99 48.38
C CYS A 11 18.08 9.87 47.32
N LEU A 12 18.27 8.61 47.72
CA LEU A 12 18.20 7.46 46.80
C LEU A 12 16.77 7.18 46.30
N LEU A 13 15.75 7.39 47.14
CA LEU A 13 14.35 7.25 46.72
C LEU A 13 13.89 8.38 45.79
N VAL A 14 14.33 9.61 46.02
CA VAL A 14 14.04 10.75 45.14
C VAL A 14 14.79 10.61 43.81
N ALA A 15 16.03 10.12 43.83
CA ALA A 15 16.77 9.81 42.61
C ALA A 15 16.15 8.65 41.82
N ALA A 16 15.60 7.62 42.49
CA ALA A 16 14.86 6.52 41.87
C ALA A 16 13.49 6.97 41.30
N LEU A 17 12.77 7.86 41.97
CA LEU A 17 11.54 8.46 41.43
C LEU A 17 11.82 9.43 40.27
N MET A 18 12.92 10.18 40.31
CA MET A 18 13.32 11.08 39.22
C MET A 18 13.91 10.32 38.02
N THR A 19 14.47 9.12 38.21
CA THR A 19 14.91 8.24 37.11
C THR A 19 13.79 7.35 36.57
N LEU A 20 12.71 7.08 37.32
CA LEU A 20 11.48 6.50 36.76
C LEU A 20 10.62 7.51 35.98
N CYS A 21 10.87 8.81 36.14
CA CYS A 21 10.16 9.86 35.41
C CYS A 21 10.79 10.23 34.06
N ALA A 22 11.84 9.53 33.64
CA ALA A 22 12.44 9.67 32.32
C ALA A 22 12.36 8.32 31.59
N MET A 23 11.81 8.33 30.37
CA MET A 23 11.62 7.19 29.45
C MET A 23 10.26 6.47 29.48
N GLY A 24 9.17 7.22 29.64
CA GLY A 24 7.97 6.94 28.86
C GLY A 24 7.89 7.97 27.74
N ALA A 25 8.15 7.58 26.49
CA ALA A 25 7.67 8.41 25.38
C ALA A 25 6.14 8.38 25.49
N GLU A 26 5.52 9.49 25.90
CA GLU A 26 4.06 9.58 25.94
C GLU A 26 3.52 9.25 24.55
N ALA A 27 2.63 8.26 24.46
CA ALA A 27 1.91 7.95 23.24
C ALA A 27 1.10 9.20 22.84
N VAL A 28 1.49 9.86 21.75
CA VAL A 28 0.82 11.08 21.29
C VAL A 28 -0.37 10.69 20.43
N THR A 29 -1.51 11.33 20.68
CA THR A 29 -2.65 11.25 19.76
C THR A 29 -2.43 12.18 18.58
N ARG A 30 -2.31 11.62 17.37
CA ARG A 30 -2.24 12.33 16.10
C ARG A 30 -3.64 12.41 15.49
N GLN A 31 -4.15 13.63 15.33
CA GLN A 31 -5.47 13.87 14.78
C GLN A 31 -5.39 14.44 13.37
N TYR A 32 -6.18 13.88 12.46
CA TYR A 32 -6.29 14.32 11.08
C TYR A 32 -7.76 14.50 10.67
N LEU A 33 -7.98 15.45 9.76
CA LEU A 33 -9.26 15.65 9.08
C LEU A 33 -9.08 15.37 7.60
N PHE A 34 -9.84 14.39 7.11
CA PHE A 34 -9.91 14.01 5.70
C PHE A 34 -11.27 14.42 5.16
N ASP A 35 -11.29 15.54 4.45
CA ASP A 35 -12.45 16.02 3.69
C ASP A 35 -12.41 15.40 2.29
N VAL A 36 -13.24 14.38 2.07
CA VAL A 36 -13.33 13.68 0.79
C VAL A 36 -14.27 14.43 -0.13
N GLN A 37 -13.72 15.02 -1.20
CA GLN A 37 -14.45 15.92 -2.07
C GLN A 37 -14.06 15.76 -3.53
N THR A 38 -14.88 16.27 -4.43
CA THR A 38 -14.56 16.33 -5.87
C THR A 38 -13.68 17.54 -6.17
N THR A 39 -12.66 17.37 -6.99
CA THR A 39 -11.73 18.43 -7.41
C THR A 39 -11.36 18.27 -8.88
N SER A 40 -11.30 19.39 -9.61
CA SER A 40 -10.87 19.41 -11.01
C SER A 40 -9.34 19.29 -11.10
N VAL A 41 -8.86 18.29 -11.84
CA VAL A 41 -7.43 18.06 -12.06
C VAL A 41 -7.17 17.91 -13.56
N THR A 42 -6.11 18.58 -14.02
CA THR A 42 -5.65 18.54 -15.42
C THR A 42 -4.42 17.67 -15.54
N ARG A 43 -4.44 16.68 -16.44
CA ARG A 43 -3.28 15.89 -16.86
C ARG A 43 -3.43 15.55 -18.34
N LEU A 44 -2.32 15.34 -19.04
CA LEU A 44 -2.33 14.99 -20.46
C LEU A 44 -3.12 15.97 -21.34
N GLY A 45 -3.20 17.25 -20.93
CA GLY A 45 -3.95 18.30 -21.62
C GLY A 45 -5.48 18.23 -21.45
N SER A 46 -6.00 17.29 -20.66
CA SER A 46 -7.42 17.14 -20.38
C SER A 46 -7.72 17.38 -18.90
N THR A 47 -8.87 18.00 -18.61
CA THR A 47 -9.32 18.26 -17.24
C THR A 47 -10.53 17.38 -16.94
N LYS A 48 -10.48 16.67 -15.81
CA LYS A 48 -11.64 15.95 -15.26
C LYS A 48 -11.80 16.22 -13.78
N SER A 49 -13.01 16.04 -13.29
CA SER A 49 -13.32 16.01 -11.86
C SER A 49 -12.97 14.63 -11.29
N ILE A 50 -12.20 14.60 -10.20
CA ILE A 50 -11.83 13.38 -9.49
C ILE A 50 -12.15 13.51 -8.00
N VAL A 51 -12.31 12.39 -7.30
CA VAL A 51 -12.41 12.39 -5.84
C VAL A 51 -11.02 12.51 -5.24
N THR A 52 -10.85 13.41 -4.27
CA THR A 52 -9.59 13.71 -3.58
C THR A 52 -9.83 13.81 -2.07
N VAL A 53 -8.74 13.87 -1.30
CA VAL A 53 -8.78 14.24 0.12
C VAL A 53 -8.21 15.64 0.26
N ASN A 54 -8.96 16.54 0.89
CA ASN A 54 -8.57 17.94 1.13
C ASN A 54 -8.18 18.68 -0.15
N GLY A 55 -8.77 18.31 -1.30
CA GLY A 55 -8.46 18.90 -2.61
C GLY A 55 -7.09 18.53 -3.19
N GLN A 56 -6.41 17.52 -2.62
CA GLN A 56 -5.05 17.14 -3.01
C GLN A 56 -5.02 15.81 -3.78
N TYR A 57 -4.22 15.77 -4.84
CA TYR A 57 -3.92 14.55 -5.61
C TYR A 57 -2.41 14.47 -5.95
N PRO A 58 -1.67 13.48 -5.43
CA PRO A 58 -2.06 12.55 -4.36
C PRO A 58 -2.49 13.28 -3.08
N GLY A 59 -3.20 12.58 -2.20
CA GLY A 59 -3.67 13.13 -0.93
C GLY A 59 -2.55 13.43 0.07
N PRO A 60 -2.88 14.06 1.21
CA PRO A 60 -1.89 14.48 2.21
C PRO A 60 -1.11 13.30 2.79
N THR A 61 0.15 13.56 3.14
CA THR A 61 0.98 12.60 3.89
C THR A 61 0.56 12.58 5.36
N LEU A 62 0.26 11.39 5.87
CA LEU A 62 0.05 11.16 7.30
C LEU A 62 1.41 10.90 7.97
N PHE A 63 1.70 11.60 9.07
CA PHE A 63 2.95 11.43 9.84
C PHE A 63 2.66 10.94 11.25
N ALA A 64 3.19 9.80 11.63
CA ALA A 64 3.09 9.29 13.00
C ALA A 64 4.41 8.68 13.44
N ARG A 65 4.55 8.40 14.72
CA ARG A 65 5.62 7.57 15.28
C ARG A 65 5.07 6.21 15.67
N GLU A 66 5.95 5.21 15.70
CA GLU A 66 5.62 3.97 16.38
C GLU A 66 5.21 4.26 17.83
N GLY A 67 4.07 3.71 18.25
CA GLY A 67 3.44 3.96 19.55
C GLY A 67 2.40 5.08 19.56
N ASP A 68 2.34 5.94 18.53
CA ASP A 68 1.31 6.98 18.45
C ASP A 68 -0.10 6.36 18.31
N HIS A 69 -1.08 7.02 18.94
CA HIS A 69 -2.49 6.81 18.66
C HIS A 69 -2.88 7.69 17.47
N VAL A 70 -3.51 7.13 16.45
CA VAL A 70 -3.94 7.88 15.26
C VAL A 70 -5.45 7.93 15.23
N GLU A 71 -5.99 9.14 15.08
CA GLU A 71 -7.40 9.40 14.84
C GLU A 71 -7.57 10.16 13.52
N VAL A 72 -8.34 9.61 12.59
CA VAL A 72 -8.65 10.30 11.33
C VAL A 72 -10.15 10.41 11.16
N THR A 73 -10.65 11.64 11.24
CA THR A 73 -12.03 11.97 10.93
C THR A 73 -12.18 12.08 9.42
N VAL A 74 -12.91 11.16 8.82
CA VAL A 74 -13.22 11.18 7.38
C VAL A 74 -14.64 11.71 7.20
N ILE A 75 -14.78 12.80 6.45
CA ILE A 75 -16.07 13.39 6.07
C ILE A 75 -16.25 13.18 4.57
N ASN A 76 -17.37 12.61 4.16
CA ASN A 76 -17.63 12.31 2.76
C ASN A 76 -18.53 13.37 2.12
N HIS A 77 -17.94 14.34 1.43
CA HIS A 77 -18.64 15.29 0.57
C HIS A 77 -18.62 14.88 -0.92
N SER A 78 -18.10 13.70 -1.25
CA SER A 78 -18.12 13.15 -2.61
C SER A 78 -19.49 12.55 -2.95
N PRO A 79 -19.81 12.36 -4.25
CA PRO A 79 -21.06 11.73 -4.66
C PRO A 79 -21.06 10.20 -4.51
N TYR A 80 -19.96 9.60 -4.06
CA TYR A 80 -19.80 8.15 -3.97
C TYR A 80 -19.76 7.66 -2.53
N ASN A 81 -20.11 6.40 -2.32
CA ASN A 81 -19.81 5.68 -1.09
C ASN A 81 -18.29 5.55 -0.93
N ILE A 82 -17.75 5.89 0.25
CA ILE A 82 -16.31 5.87 0.50
C ILE A 82 -15.97 5.03 1.74
N SER A 83 -14.79 4.41 1.70
CA SER A 83 -14.11 3.93 2.90
C SER A 83 -12.61 4.13 2.72
N ILE A 84 -11.85 4.34 3.79
CA ILE A 84 -10.40 4.54 3.75
C ILE A 84 -9.74 3.40 4.48
N HIS A 85 -8.73 2.79 3.84
CA HIS A 85 -7.90 1.75 4.41
C HIS A 85 -6.49 2.26 4.67
N TRP A 86 -5.93 1.85 5.79
CA TRP A 86 -4.58 2.20 6.25
C TRP A 86 -3.65 1.04 5.90
N HIS A 87 -3.22 0.99 4.63
CA HIS A 87 -2.53 -0.16 4.05
C HIS A 87 -1.31 -0.56 4.87
N GLY A 88 -1.30 -1.82 5.30
CA GLY A 88 -0.21 -2.41 6.09
C GLY A 88 -0.31 -2.16 7.60
N ILE A 89 -1.15 -1.24 8.09
CA ILE A 89 -1.38 -1.11 9.55
C ILE A 89 -2.00 -2.41 10.08
N ARG A 90 -1.41 -2.97 11.14
CA ARG A 90 -1.81 -4.29 11.67
C ARG A 90 -3.22 -4.35 12.26
N GLN A 91 -3.81 -3.19 12.57
CA GLN A 91 -5.14 -3.06 13.18
C GLN A 91 -5.36 -3.96 14.42
N LEU A 92 -4.33 -4.07 15.28
CA LEU A 92 -4.41 -4.89 16.49
C LEU A 92 -5.52 -4.35 17.40
N LEU A 93 -6.58 -5.15 17.57
CA LEU A 93 -7.81 -4.80 18.31
C LEU A 93 -8.57 -3.58 17.78
N SER A 94 -8.26 -3.11 16.57
CA SER A 94 -8.91 -1.97 15.93
C SER A 94 -9.48 -2.33 14.54
N GLY A 95 -9.90 -3.58 14.35
CA GLY A 95 -10.43 -4.09 13.07
C GLY A 95 -11.61 -3.28 12.50
N TRP A 96 -12.37 -2.55 13.33
CA TRP A 96 -13.42 -1.62 12.89
C TRP A 96 -12.88 -0.41 12.11
N ALA A 97 -11.61 -0.06 12.31
CA ALA A 97 -10.92 1.03 11.63
C ALA A 97 -10.07 0.54 10.45
N ASP A 98 -10.24 -0.71 10.01
CA ASP A 98 -9.44 -1.24 8.90
C ASP A 98 -9.82 -0.63 7.55
N GLY A 99 -11.11 -0.45 7.24
CA GLY A 99 -11.54 0.25 6.02
C GLY A 99 -12.16 -0.55 4.87
N PRO A 100 -11.86 -1.85 4.62
CA PRO A 100 -12.42 -2.55 3.47
C PRO A 100 -13.96 -2.67 3.53
N SER A 101 -14.64 -1.99 2.60
CA SER A 101 -16.09 -1.96 2.53
C SER A 101 -16.68 -3.37 2.40
N TYR A 102 -17.74 -3.61 3.18
CA TYR A 102 -18.47 -4.87 3.36
C TYR A 102 -17.65 -6.02 3.97
N ILE A 103 -16.41 -5.77 4.40
CA ILE A 103 -15.60 -6.71 5.17
C ILE A 103 -15.60 -6.29 6.63
N THR A 104 -14.99 -5.15 6.95
CA THR A 104 -14.86 -4.66 8.34
C THR A 104 -15.88 -3.58 8.70
N GLN A 105 -16.37 -2.86 7.70
CA GLN A 105 -17.38 -1.81 7.86
C GLN A 105 -18.28 -1.70 6.63
N CYS A 106 -19.44 -1.06 6.77
CA CYS A 106 -20.16 -0.52 5.63
C CYS A 106 -19.54 0.82 5.18
N PRO A 107 -19.75 1.24 3.92
CA PRO A 107 -19.17 2.47 3.44
C PRO A 107 -19.81 3.71 4.07
N ILE A 108 -19.01 4.75 4.25
CA ILE A 108 -19.45 6.09 4.61
C ILE A 108 -20.24 6.65 3.42
N GLN A 109 -21.55 6.85 3.60
CA GLN A 109 -22.42 7.41 2.56
C GLN A 109 -22.08 8.89 2.29
N PRO A 110 -22.46 9.45 1.12
CA PRO A 110 -22.41 10.89 0.89
C PRO A 110 -23.08 11.68 2.01
N GLY A 111 -22.41 12.74 2.49
CA GLY A 111 -22.80 13.54 3.65
C GLY A 111 -22.50 12.89 5.02
N GLY A 112 -22.03 11.65 5.04
CA GLY A 112 -21.67 10.92 6.27
C GLY A 112 -20.25 11.23 6.75
N SER A 113 -19.94 10.76 7.97
CA SER A 113 -18.59 10.80 8.52
C SER A 113 -18.29 9.56 9.36
N TYR A 114 -17.00 9.27 9.56
CA TYR A 114 -16.53 8.21 10.44
C TYR A 114 -15.12 8.54 10.95
N VAL A 115 -14.85 8.24 12.22
CA VAL A 115 -13.53 8.43 12.82
C VAL A 115 -12.80 7.10 12.97
N TYR A 116 -11.74 6.94 12.19
CA TYR A 116 -10.84 5.79 12.27
C TYR A 116 -9.89 5.98 13.44
N ARG A 117 -9.81 5.00 14.34
CA ARG A 117 -8.94 5.03 15.54
C ARG A 117 -8.12 3.77 15.64
N PHE A 118 -6.80 3.91 15.70
CA PHE A 118 -5.88 2.78 15.84
C PHE A 118 -4.55 3.21 16.47
N THR A 119 -3.76 2.23 16.91
CA THR A 119 -2.43 2.46 17.50
C THR A 119 -1.38 1.82 16.62
N ILE A 120 -0.30 2.54 16.33
CA ILE A 120 0.80 2.00 15.53
C ILE A 120 1.69 1.13 16.41
N THR A 121 1.71 -0.19 16.16
CA THR A 121 2.40 -1.16 17.02
C THR A 121 3.44 -1.97 16.24
N GLY A 122 4.73 -1.76 16.54
CA GLY A 122 5.82 -2.56 15.96
C GLY A 122 6.00 -2.35 14.46
N GLN A 123 5.73 -1.15 13.96
CA GLN A 123 5.87 -0.75 12.56
C GLN A 123 6.60 0.60 12.52
N ARG A 124 7.54 0.74 11.58
CA ARG A 124 8.32 1.96 11.34
C ARG A 124 8.85 1.92 9.91
N GLY A 125 8.81 3.04 9.20
CA GLY A 125 9.15 3.09 7.79
C GLY A 125 8.06 3.81 7.00
N THR A 126 7.68 3.25 5.85
CA THR A 126 6.66 3.83 4.99
C THR A 126 5.52 2.84 4.83
N LEU A 127 4.30 3.36 4.86
CA LEU A 127 3.06 2.72 4.45
C LEU A 127 2.28 3.75 3.62
N TRP A 128 1.01 3.47 3.36
CA TRP A 128 0.14 4.40 2.65
C TRP A 128 -1.32 4.18 3.04
N TRP A 129 -2.17 5.12 2.69
CA TRP A 129 -3.61 5.01 2.86
C TRP A 129 -4.29 5.14 1.50
N HIS A 130 -5.43 4.50 1.34
CA HIS A 130 -6.20 4.58 0.09
C HIS A 130 -7.68 4.28 0.29
N ALA A 131 -8.52 4.73 -0.64
CA ALA A 131 -9.92 4.30 -0.66
C ALA A 131 -10.02 2.78 -0.83
N HIS A 132 -10.93 2.14 -0.11
CA HIS A 132 -11.10 0.68 -0.17
C HIS A 132 -12.51 0.26 -0.57
N ILE A 133 -13.01 0.91 -1.62
CA ILE A 133 -14.26 0.62 -2.32
C ILE A 133 -14.11 1.02 -3.78
N SER A 134 -14.63 0.18 -4.69
CA SER A 134 -14.54 0.37 -6.14
C SER A 134 -13.10 0.65 -6.63
N TRP A 135 -12.92 1.51 -7.64
CA TRP A 135 -11.63 1.95 -8.16
C TRP A 135 -11.24 3.36 -7.69
N LEU A 136 -11.93 3.92 -6.69
CA LEU A 136 -11.65 5.25 -6.14
C LEU A 136 -10.22 5.43 -5.64
N ARG A 137 -9.50 4.35 -5.30
CA ARG A 137 -8.08 4.41 -4.94
C ARG A 137 -7.17 4.91 -6.05
N ALA A 138 -7.63 4.98 -7.29
CA ALA A 138 -6.87 5.60 -8.39
C ALA A 138 -6.55 7.07 -8.10
N THR A 139 -7.40 7.77 -7.33
CA THR A 139 -7.20 9.19 -7.00
C THR A 139 -7.27 9.49 -5.51
N VAL A 140 -7.90 8.62 -4.72
CA VAL A 140 -8.02 8.74 -3.27
C VAL A 140 -6.95 7.86 -2.60
N HIS A 141 -5.73 8.37 -2.51
CA HIS A 141 -4.61 7.72 -1.83
C HIS A 141 -3.59 8.75 -1.37
N GLY A 142 -2.74 8.39 -0.41
CA GLY A 142 -1.61 9.22 0.01
C GLY A 142 -0.62 8.48 0.91
N PRO A 143 0.57 9.06 1.15
CA PRO A 143 1.59 8.40 1.94
C PRO A 143 1.25 8.34 3.43
N MET A 144 1.76 7.32 4.12
CA MET A 144 1.82 7.26 5.57
C MET A 144 3.28 7.03 6.01
N VAL A 145 3.85 8.00 6.71
CA VAL A 145 5.23 7.92 7.22
C VAL A 145 5.19 7.61 8.70
N ILE A 146 5.82 6.49 9.07
CA ILE A 146 5.92 6.04 10.46
C ILE A 146 7.38 6.19 10.90
N LEU A 147 7.64 7.23 11.67
CA LEU A 147 8.96 7.50 12.23
C LEU A 147 9.27 6.55 13.39
N PRO A 148 10.55 6.31 13.71
CA PRO A 148 10.93 5.62 14.94
C PRO A 148 10.35 6.31 16.19
N PRO A 149 10.28 5.62 17.33
CA PRO A 149 9.93 6.24 18.61
C PRO A 149 10.79 7.48 18.90
N ALA A 150 10.27 8.42 19.69
CA ALA A 150 11.01 9.62 20.05
C ALA A 150 12.35 9.26 20.72
N GLY A 151 13.45 9.87 20.26
CA GLY A 151 14.80 9.60 20.76
C GLY A 151 15.45 8.32 20.19
N VAL A 152 14.75 7.54 19.39
CA VAL A 152 15.30 6.36 18.70
C VAL A 152 15.70 6.74 17.28
N GLY A 153 16.94 6.43 16.90
CA GLY A 153 17.44 6.66 15.55
C GLY A 153 17.07 5.54 14.57
N TYR A 154 17.40 5.75 13.29
CA TYR A 154 17.41 4.68 12.31
C TYR A 154 18.56 3.70 12.60
N PRO A 155 18.47 2.41 12.18
CA PRO A 155 19.59 1.46 12.27
C PRO A 155 20.69 1.71 11.22
N PHE A 156 20.62 2.85 10.54
CA PHE A 156 21.56 3.35 9.55
C PHE A 156 21.71 4.88 9.74
N PRO A 157 22.76 5.51 9.18
CA PRO A 157 22.94 6.96 9.31
C PRO A 157 21.69 7.73 8.85
N ALA A 158 21.27 8.72 9.65
CA ALA A 158 20.08 9.51 9.32
C ALA A 158 20.26 10.19 7.95
N PRO A 159 19.26 10.09 7.06
CA PRO A 159 19.32 10.77 5.77
C PRO A 159 19.28 12.29 5.97
N TYR A 160 19.83 13.02 5.00
CA TYR A 160 19.77 14.47 4.95
C TYR A 160 18.32 14.96 4.83
N GLU A 161 17.55 14.35 3.93
CA GLU A 161 16.12 14.61 3.71
C GLU A 161 15.40 13.32 3.30
N GLU A 162 14.08 13.30 3.47
CA GLU A 162 13.22 12.16 3.16
C GLU A 162 12.12 12.61 2.18
N VAL A 163 11.90 11.85 1.12
CA VAL A 163 11.01 12.26 0.02
C VAL A 163 10.06 11.13 -0.35
N PRO A 164 8.74 11.27 -0.11
CA PRO A 164 7.74 10.37 -0.66
C PRO A 164 7.71 10.40 -2.19
N ILE A 165 7.70 9.22 -2.79
CA ILE A 165 7.50 9.03 -4.24
C ILE A 165 6.40 7.99 -4.42
N MET A 166 5.23 8.45 -4.85
CA MET A 166 4.09 7.61 -5.15
C MET A 166 4.01 7.33 -6.65
N PHE A 167 4.08 6.06 -7.02
CA PHE A 167 3.70 5.61 -8.34
C PHE A 167 2.18 5.44 -8.41
N GLY A 168 1.57 5.85 -9.51
CA GLY A 168 0.14 5.68 -9.75
C GLY A 168 -0.18 5.60 -11.24
N GLU A 169 -1.46 5.48 -11.55
CA GLU A 169 -1.98 5.43 -12.92
C GLU A 169 -3.01 6.55 -13.12
N TRP A 170 -3.11 7.08 -14.34
CA TRP A 170 -4.06 8.10 -14.74
C TRP A 170 -4.88 7.63 -15.93
N TRP A 171 -6.20 7.80 -15.83
CA TRP A 171 -7.15 7.66 -16.93
C TRP A 171 -7.69 9.04 -17.31
N ASN A 172 -7.84 9.32 -18.60
CA ASN A 172 -8.56 10.50 -19.08
C ASN A 172 -10.08 10.37 -18.84
N ASN A 173 -10.60 9.14 -18.92
CA ASN A 173 -11.98 8.84 -18.55
C ASN A 173 -12.15 8.79 -17.01
N ASP A 174 -13.39 8.94 -16.55
CA ASP A 174 -13.75 8.68 -15.16
C ASP A 174 -13.49 7.20 -14.82
N THR A 175 -12.67 6.98 -13.79
CA THR A 175 -12.25 5.65 -13.36
C THR A 175 -13.43 4.82 -12.86
N GLU A 176 -14.45 5.44 -12.24
CA GLU A 176 -15.67 4.74 -11.84
C GLU A 176 -16.51 4.31 -13.05
N ALA A 177 -16.49 5.09 -14.14
CA ALA A 177 -17.11 4.69 -15.40
C ALA A 177 -16.35 3.55 -16.07
N VAL A 178 -15.02 3.55 -16.03
CA VAL A 178 -14.17 2.48 -16.57
C VAL A 178 -14.48 1.13 -15.90
N ILE A 179 -14.49 1.09 -14.56
CA ILE A 179 -14.80 -0.16 -13.84
C ILE A 179 -16.26 -0.56 -14.02
N SER A 180 -17.19 0.40 -14.03
CA SER A 180 -18.62 0.13 -14.26
C SER A 180 -18.86 -0.51 -15.64
N GLN A 181 -18.19 -0.01 -16.68
CA GLN A 181 -18.27 -0.57 -18.02
C GLN A 181 -17.73 -2.01 -18.06
N ALA A 182 -16.54 -2.25 -17.48
CA ALA A 182 -15.93 -3.58 -17.43
C ALA A 182 -16.85 -4.60 -16.74
N LEU A 183 -17.43 -4.22 -15.60
CA LEU A 183 -18.39 -5.05 -14.88
C LEU A 183 -19.68 -5.26 -15.66
N GLN A 184 -20.16 -4.31 -16.45
CA GLN A 184 -21.36 -4.50 -17.28
C GLN A 184 -21.10 -5.47 -18.43
N THR A 185 -20.03 -5.25 -19.20
CA THR A 185 -19.73 -6.06 -20.40
C THR A 185 -19.10 -7.41 -20.07
N GLY A 186 -18.53 -7.58 -18.87
CA GLY A 186 -17.75 -8.75 -18.49
C GLY A 186 -16.37 -8.81 -19.17
N GLY A 187 -15.93 -7.73 -19.81
CA GLY A 187 -14.59 -7.57 -20.37
C GLY A 187 -13.57 -7.10 -19.32
N GLY A 188 -12.31 -6.97 -19.75
CA GLY A 188 -11.30 -6.28 -18.95
C GLY A 188 -11.53 -4.76 -18.95
N PRO A 189 -11.12 -4.04 -17.89
CA PRO A 189 -11.16 -2.58 -17.88
C PRO A 189 -10.19 -2.00 -18.92
N ASN A 190 -10.49 -0.81 -19.42
CA ASN A 190 -9.54 -0.07 -20.26
C ASN A 190 -8.27 0.23 -19.47
N ILE A 191 -7.11 0.12 -20.12
CA ILE A 191 -5.80 0.45 -19.56
C ILE A 191 -5.70 1.95 -19.25
N SER A 192 -4.76 2.33 -18.37
CA SER A 192 -4.46 3.74 -18.10
C SER A 192 -3.89 4.44 -19.33
N ASP A 193 -4.04 5.76 -19.35
CA ASP A 193 -3.45 6.64 -20.36
C ASP A 193 -2.02 7.05 -19.98
N ALA A 194 -1.65 6.96 -18.70
CA ALA A 194 -0.30 7.22 -18.22
C ALA A 194 -0.04 6.63 -16.83
N TYR A 195 1.20 6.18 -16.61
CA TYR A 195 1.77 6.11 -15.26
C TYR A 195 2.13 7.51 -14.73
N THR A 196 2.18 7.65 -13.40
CA THR A 196 2.49 8.92 -12.72
C THR A 196 3.48 8.75 -11.57
N LEU A 197 4.28 9.79 -11.34
CA LEU A 197 5.16 9.98 -10.18
C LEU A 197 4.63 11.15 -9.37
N ASN A 198 4.20 10.91 -8.14
CA ASN A 198 3.50 11.91 -7.31
C ASN A 198 2.33 12.57 -8.07
N GLY A 199 1.56 11.75 -8.80
CA GLY A 199 0.42 12.19 -9.61
C GLY A 199 0.78 12.93 -10.90
N LEU A 200 2.06 12.98 -11.30
CA LEU A 200 2.55 13.71 -12.48
C LEU A 200 3.10 12.73 -13.54
N PRO A 201 2.60 12.72 -14.80
CA PRO A 201 3.10 11.83 -15.86
C PRO A 201 4.54 12.13 -16.31
N GLY A 202 4.94 13.40 -16.25
CA GLY A 202 6.27 13.85 -16.65
C GLY A 202 6.45 14.01 -18.16
N PRO A 203 7.69 14.24 -18.62
CA PRO A 203 7.97 14.86 -19.90
C PRO A 203 7.86 13.93 -21.10
N LEU A 204 7.70 12.62 -20.87
CA LEU A 204 7.52 11.62 -21.93
C LEU A 204 6.07 11.56 -22.44
N TYR A 205 5.14 12.25 -21.78
CA TYR A 205 3.75 12.35 -22.21
C TYR A 205 3.44 13.75 -22.76
N ASN A 206 2.50 13.80 -23.70
CA ASN A 206 1.99 15.06 -24.22
C ASN A 206 1.42 15.93 -23.09
N CYS A 207 1.63 17.25 -23.21
CA CYS A 207 1.13 18.25 -22.27
C CYS A 207 1.54 18.05 -20.79
N SER A 208 2.65 17.35 -20.52
CA SER A 208 3.04 16.96 -19.15
C SER A 208 4.46 17.37 -18.74
N ALA A 209 5.25 17.95 -19.65
CA ALA A 209 6.65 18.31 -19.37
C ALA A 209 6.81 19.42 -18.33
N GLN A 210 5.89 20.40 -18.28
CA GLN A 210 6.00 21.55 -17.38
C GLN A 210 5.84 21.17 -15.90
N ASP A 211 4.95 20.23 -15.60
CA ASP A 211 4.65 19.77 -14.24
C ASP A 211 5.43 18.50 -13.88
N THR A 212 6.61 18.30 -14.46
CA THR A 212 7.43 17.10 -14.16
C THR A 212 7.86 17.10 -12.70
N PHE A 213 7.72 15.97 -12.00
CA PHE A 213 8.27 15.81 -10.66
C PHE A 213 9.80 15.95 -10.68
N LYS A 214 10.32 16.86 -9.85
CA LYS A 214 11.76 17.14 -9.73
C LYS A 214 12.26 16.87 -8.31
N LEU A 215 13.22 15.96 -8.19
CA LEU A 215 13.97 15.73 -6.96
C LEU A 215 15.25 16.56 -6.99
N LYS A 216 15.31 17.61 -6.16
CA LYS A 216 16.51 18.44 -6.03
C LYS A 216 17.45 17.84 -4.98
N VAL A 217 18.73 17.70 -5.32
CA VAL A 217 19.73 17.09 -4.45
C VAL A 217 20.98 17.95 -4.30
N LYS A 218 21.60 17.90 -3.12
CA LYS A 218 22.90 18.53 -2.85
C LYS A 218 24.04 17.51 -3.03
N PRO A 219 25.15 17.88 -3.67
CA PRO A 219 26.31 16.99 -3.81
C PRO A 219 26.77 16.39 -2.48
N GLY A 220 27.03 15.08 -2.47
CA GLY A 220 27.52 14.34 -1.30
C GLY A 220 26.49 14.07 -0.20
N LYS A 221 25.23 14.53 -0.33
CA LYS A 221 24.16 14.25 0.64
C LYS A 221 23.45 12.94 0.31
N THR A 222 22.93 12.28 1.34
CA THR A 222 22.14 11.04 1.22
C THR A 222 20.68 11.34 1.50
N TYR A 223 19.79 10.98 0.59
CA TYR A 223 18.35 11.15 0.69
C TYR A 223 17.69 9.79 0.90
N MET A 224 16.60 9.74 1.67
CA MET A 224 15.76 8.55 1.74
C MET A 224 14.51 8.74 0.89
N LEU A 225 14.42 7.99 -0.22
CA LEU A 225 13.22 7.98 -1.05
C LEU A 225 12.25 6.95 -0.50
N ARG A 226 11.03 7.39 -0.19
CA ARG A 226 9.96 6.56 0.38
C ARG A 226 9.01 6.17 -0.74
N LEU A 227 9.34 5.06 -1.39
CA LEU A 227 8.69 4.61 -2.62
C LEU A 227 7.40 3.86 -2.28
N ILE A 228 6.31 4.17 -2.97
CA ILE A 228 4.99 3.57 -2.76
C ILE A 228 4.40 3.26 -4.12
N ASN A 229 4.03 2.01 -4.40
CA ASN A 229 3.28 1.70 -5.61
C ASN A 229 1.77 1.68 -5.31
N ALA A 230 1.11 2.81 -5.62
CA ALA A 230 -0.33 2.98 -5.53
C ALA A 230 -1.06 2.71 -6.86
N ALA A 231 -0.35 2.24 -7.89
CA ALA A 231 -0.96 1.82 -9.16
C ALA A 231 -2.02 0.73 -8.92
N LEU A 232 -2.98 0.64 -9.83
CA LEU A 232 -4.04 -0.34 -9.80
C LEU A 232 -3.58 -1.72 -10.25
N ASN A 233 -2.75 -1.78 -11.30
CA ASN A 233 -2.56 -3.02 -12.07
C ASN A 233 -1.14 -3.60 -12.00
N ASP A 234 -0.10 -2.80 -12.27
CA ASP A 234 1.21 -3.34 -12.64
C ASP A 234 2.30 -3.18 -11.57
N GLU A 235 3.15 -4.19 -11.49
CA GLU A 235 4.47 -4.07 -10.86
C GLU A 235 5.35 -3.16 -11.69
N LEU A 236 6.21 -2.37 -11.05
CA LEU A 236 7.04 -1.39 -11.73
C LEU A 236 8.53 -1.67 -11.51
N PHE A 237 9.29 -1.66 -12.61
CA PHE A 237 10.72 -1.40 -12.56
C PHE A 237 10.95 0.09 -12.35
N PHE A 238 11.84 0.46 -11.43
CA PHE A 238 12.23 1.84 -11.16
C PHE A 238 13.75 2.01 -11.12
N SER A 239 14.29 3.01 -11.83
CA SER A 239 15.72 3.31 -11.83
C SER A 239 15.99 4.81 -11.97
N ILE A 240 17.14 5.26 -11.46
CA ILE A 240 17.62 6.64 -11.57
C ILE A 240 18.93 6.63 -12.36
N ALA A 241 19.01 7.39 -13.44
CA ALA A 241 20.21 7.44 -14.29
C ALA A 241 21.47 7.73 -13.45
N ASN A 242 22.52 6.92 -13.63
CA ASN A 242 23.81 7.08 -12.96
C ASN A 242 23.77 7.09 -11.42
N HIS A 243 22.72 6.56 -10.78
CA HIS A 243 22.65 6.43 -9.34
C HIS A 243 22.20 5.02 -8.96
N THR A 244 22.74 4.51 -7.86
CA THR A 244 22.30 3.26 -7.25
C THR A 244 21.40 3.56 -6.05
N LEU A 245 20.55 2.60 -5.69
CA LEU A 245 19.60 2.69 -4.60
C LEU A 245 19.92 1.61 -3.57
N THR A 246 20.06 1.99 -2.29
CA THR A 246 20.25 1.01 -1.21
C THR A 246 18.95 0.81 -0.47
N VAL A 247 18.33 -0.36 -0.64
CA VAL A 247 17.07 -0.72 0.03
C VAL A 247 17.34 -0.95 1.52
N VAL A 248 16.57 -0.31 2.39
CA VAL A 248 16.74 -0.40 3.86
C VAL A 248 15.46 -0.75 4.60
N ASP A 249 14.30 -0.59 3.95
CA ASP A 249 12.97 -0.84 4.52
C ASP A 249 12.04 -1.34 3.41
N VAL A 250 11.17 -2.29 3.76
CA VAL A 250 10.05 -2.74 2.92
C VAL A 250 8.84 -2.94 3.83
N ASP A 251 7.71 -2.32 3.49
CA ASP A 251 6.44 -2.43 4.22
C ASP A 251 6.54 -2.12 5.72
N ALA A 252 7.23 -1.02 6.03
CA ALA A 252 7.51 -0.54 7.39
C ALA A 252 8.20 -1.57 8.30
N LEU A 253 9.09 -2.36 7.70
CA LEU A 253 10.01 -3.27 8.36
C LEU A 253 11.40 -3.14 7.74
N TYR A 254 12.41 -2.99 8.60
CA TYR A 254 13.80 -2.94 8.14
C TYR A 254 14.26 -4.27 7.53
N VAL A 255 14.99 -4.15 6.44
CA VAL A 255 15.62 -5.26 5.74
C VAL A 255 17.14 -5.21 5.91
N LYS A 256 17.82 -6.33 5.65
CA LYS A 256 19.28 -6.32 5.48
C LYS A 256 19.62 -5.44 4.28
N PRO A 257 20.39 -4.34 4.43
CA PRO A 257 20.59 -3.42 3.33
C PRO A 257 21.22 -4.08 2.11
N PHE A 258 20.70 -3.78 0.92
CA PHE A 258 21.29 -4.21 -0.35
C PHE A 258 21.13 -3.14 -1.42
N THR A 259 22.14 -3.02 -2.28
CA THR A 259 22.19 -2.00 -3.34
C THR A 259 21.74 -2.56 -4.68
N VAL A 260 20.99 -1.77 -5.44
CA VAL A 260 20.47 -2.10 -6.76
C VAL A 260 20.53 -0.91 -7.70
N ASP A 261 20.64 -1.17 -9.01
CA ASP A 261 20.47 -0.16 -10.06
C ASP A 261 18.99 0.00 -10.45
N THR A 262 18.23 -1.09 -10.38
CA THR A 262 16.78 -1.13 -10.65
C THR A 262 16.07 -1.78 -9.47
N LEU A 263 15.07 -1.09 -8.93
CA LEU A 263 14.14 -1.58 -7.93
C LEU A 263 12.89 -2.17 -8.63
N ILE A 264 12.31 -3.22 -8.06
CA ILE A 264 11.00 -3.73 -8.44
C ILE A 264 10.03 -3.46 -7.29
N ILE A 265 8.84 -2.95 -7.59
CA ILE A 265 7.82 -2.65 -6.58
C ILE A 265 6.41 -2.98 -7.12
N ALA A 266 5.68 -3.84 -6.41
CA ALA A 266 4.33 -4.27 -6.76
C ALA A 266 3.25 -3.37 -6.14
N PRO A 267 2.05 -3.26 -6.74
CA PRO A 267 0.93 -2.53 -6.14
C PRO A 267 0.68 -2.96 -4.69
N GLY A 268 0.62 -2.00 -3.77
CA GLY A 268 0.53 -2.27 -2.33
C GLY A 268 1.86 -2.13 -1.60
N GLN A 269 2.97 -2.50 -2.23
CA GLN A 269 4.28 -2.47 -1.59
C GLN A 269 4.79 -1.05 -1.42
N THR A 270 5.61 -0.91 -0.39
CA THR A 270 6.41 0.28 -0.10
C THR A 270 7.86 -0.12 0.10
N SER A 271 8.79 0.77 -0.25
CA SER A 271 10.20 0.55 0.01
C SER A 271 10.92 1.86 0.29
N ASN A 272 11.69 1.92 1.38
CA ASN A 272 12.61 3.04 1.58
C ASN A 272 13.98 2.67 1.03
N VAL A 273 14.49 3.58 0.21
CA VAL A 273 15.82 3.45 -0.40
C VAL A 273 16.67 4.67 -0.09
N LEU A 274 17.94 4.43 0.21
CA LEU A 274 18.95 5.48 0.34
C LEU A 274 19.56 5.77 -1.03
N LEU A 275 19.53 7.05 -1.39
CA LEU A 275 20.14 7.61 -2.60
C LEU A 275 21.23 8.59 -2.16
N THR A 276 22.49 8.27 -2.46
CA THR A 276 23.62 9.17 -2.21
C THR A 276 23.92 9.99 -3.46
N ALA A 277 23.73 11.30 -3.39
CA ALA A 277 24.12 12.21 -4.44
C ALA A 277 25.65 12.24 -4.56
N LYS A 278 26.16 12.08 -5.78
CA LYS A 278 27.59 12.07 -6.07
C LYS A 278 28.23 13.42 -5.67
N PRO A 279 29.41 13.42 -5.05
CA PRO A 279 30.11 14.67 -4.71
C PRO A 279 30.47 15.52 -5.94
N THR A 280 30.69 14.87 -7.09
CA THR A 280 30.98 15.50 -8.37
C THR A 280 30.01 15.02 -9.43
N TYR A 281 29.51 15.93 -10.27
CA TYR A 281 28.57 15.65 -11.35
C TYR A 281 28.87 16.55 -12.56
N PRO A 282 28.58 16.10 -13.80
CA PRO A 282 28.96 16.80 -15.02
C PRO A 282 28.03 17.97 -15.38
N GLY A 283 27.40 18.63 -14.41
CA GLY A 283 26.41 19.68 -14.68
C GLY A 283 25.22 19.17 -15.51
N ALA A 284 24.68 18.00 -15.17
CA ALA A 284 23.63 17.29 -15.89
C ALA A 284 22.45 16.96 -14.97
N SER A 285 21.27 16.75 -15.56
CA SER A 285 20.11 16.18 -14.88
C SER A 285 19.97 14.70 -15.19
N TYR A 286 19.19 13.98 -14.38
CA TYR A 286 19.08 12.53 -14.45
C TYR A 286 17.62 12.11 -14.42
N TYR A 287 17.18 11.32 -15.38
CA TYR A 287 15.84 10.76 -15.31
C TYR A 287 15.71 9.74 -14.19
N MET A 288 14.58 9.82 -13.50
CA MET A 288 14.01 8.76 -12.68
C MET A 288 12.90 8.11 -13.52
N LEU A 289 13.10 6.89 -13.99
CA LEU A 289 12.15 6.21 -14.87
C LEU A 289 11.45 5.06 -14.15
N ALA A 290 10.15 4.91 -14.39
CA ALA A 290 9.42 3.71 -14.02
C ALA A 290 8.61 3.15 -15.20
N ARG A 291 8.57 1.82 -15.33
CA ARG A 291 7.83 1.10 -16.37
C ARG A 291 7.29 -0.22 -15.85
N PRO A 292 6.25 -0.79 -16.46
CA PRO A 292 5.67 -2.05 -15.99
C PRO A 292 6.63 -3.23 -16.16
N TYR A 293 6.57 -4.14 -15.19
CA TYR A 293 6.88 -5.54 -15.38
C TYR A 293 5.58 -6.30 -15.66
N THR A 294 5.54 -7.05 -16.76
CA THR A 294 4.41 -7.91 -17.07
C THR A 294 4.81 -9.07 -17.96
N THR A 295 4.22 -10.22 -17.68
CA THR A 295 4.25 -11.42 -18.55
C THR A 295 2.87 -11.75 -19.11
N THR A 296 1.91 -10.80 -18.98
CA THR A 296 0.55 -11.01 -19.46
C THR A 296 0.49 -11.05 -20.98
N GLN A 297 -0.47 -11.81 -21.51
CA GLN A 297 -0.84 -11.76 -22.92
C GLN A 297 -2.01 -10.79 -23.18
N GLY A 298 -2.58 -10.20 -22.12
CA GLY A 298 -3.64 -9.20 -22.20
C GLY A 298 -3.11 -7.80 -22.49
N THR A 299 -4.03 -6.84 -22.55
CA THR A 299 -3.70 -5.42 -22.68
C THR A 299 -3.20 -4.87 -21.34
N PHE A 300 -2.16 -4.06 -21.38
CA PHE A 300 -1.61 -3.32 -20.25
C PHE A 300 -1.11 -1.95 -20.75
N ASP A 301 -0.92 -1.01 -19.84
CA ASP A 301 -0.29 0.27 -20.15
C ASP A 301 1.21 0.05 -20.38
N ASN A 302 1.69 0.18 -21.63
CA ASN A 302 3.11 -0.04 -21.98
C ASN A 302 3.91 1.28 -22.05
N THR A 303 3.50 2.29 -21.32
CA THR A 303 4.19 3.59 -21.28
C THR A 303 5.27 3.61 -20.20
N THR A 304 6.05 4.70 -20.14
CA THR A 304 7.11 4.90 -19.15
C THR A 304 6.94 6.27 -18.53
N VAL A 305 6.86 6.34 -17.20
CA VAL A 305 6.81 7.59 -16.45
C VAL A 305 8.22 8.10 -16.16
N ALA A 306 8.39 9.42 -16.16
CA ALA A 306 9.67 10.06 -15.93
C ALA A 306 9.57 11.23 -14.94
N GLY A 307 10.42 11.21 -13.93
CA GLY A 307 10.77 12.35 -13.09
C GLY A 307 12.21 12.77 -13.34
N ILE A 308 12.65 13.89 -12.75
CA ILE A 308 14.01 14.40 -12.96
C ILE A 308 14.69 14.58 -11.60
N LEU A 309 15.88 14.02 -11.44
CA LEU A 309 16.81 14.37 -10.38
C LEU A 309 17.73 15.48 -10.88
N GLU A 310 17.77 16.60 -10.14
CA GLU A 310 18.57 17.78 -10.45
C GLU A 310 19.50 18.09 -9.27
N TYR A 311 20.77 18.36 -9.55
CA TYR A 311 21.69 18.81 -8.52
C TYR A 311 21.56 20.32 -8.32
N ASP A 312 21.43 20.75 -7.06
CA ASP A 312 21.52 22.16 -6.70
C ASP A 312 22.93 22.67 -7.00
N ASP A 313 23.02 23.71 -7.83
CA ASP A 313 24.28 24.38 -8.15
C ASP A 313 24.56 25.50 -7.12
N PRO A 314 25.59 25.39 -6.27
CA PRO A 314 25.94 26.44 -5.32
C PRO A 314 26.55 27.70 -5.99
N CYS A 315 26.96 27.63 -7.26
CA CYS A 315 27.47 28.76 -8.03
C CYS A 315 26.80 28.82 -9.41
N PRO A 316 25.55 29.32 -9.50
CA PRO A 316 24.87 29.46 -10.78
C PRO A 316 25.67 30.41 -11.67
N THR A 317 26.40 29.85 -12.64
CA THR A 317 27.09 30.68 -13.62
C THR A 317 26.04 31.46 -14.42
N ALA A 318 26.23 32.78 -14.55
CA ALA A 318 25.28 33.72 -15.14
C ALA A 318 25.02 33.53 -16.67
N ALA A 319 25.31 32.34 -17.20
CA ALA A 319 25.16 31.95 -18.60
C ALA A 319 24.17 30.78 -18.74
N ALA A 320 22.95 30.93 -18.23
CA ALA A 320 21.89 29.92 -18.38
C ALA A 320 21.19 30.04 -19.75
N THR A 321 21.93 29.81 -20.83
CA THR A 321 21.39 29.54 -22.18
C THR A 321 21.82 28.18 -22.73
N LYS A 322 22.54 27.36 -21.95
CA LYS A 322 22.89 26.00 -22.34
C LYS A 322 21.83 25.02 -21.88
N THR A 323 21.29 24.23 -22.82
CA THR A 323 20.50 23.03 -22.54
C THR A 323 21.35 22.06 -21.72
N VAL A 324 20.92 21.83 -20.47
CA VAL A 324 21.55 20.86 -19.56
C VAL A 324 21.30 19.45 -20.11
N PRO A 325 22.33 18.61 -20.31
CA PRO A 325 22.13 17.23 -20.74
C PRO A 325 21.33 16.46 -19.70
N VAL A 326 20.40 15.62 -20.14
CA VAL A 326 19.61 14.74 -19.27
C VAL A 326 19.97 13.29 -19.57
N PHE A 327 20.50 12.57 -18.59
CA PHE A 327 20.84 11.15 -18.73
C PHE A 327 19.65 10.26 -18.43
N SER A 328 19.50 9.17 -19.19
CA SER A 328 18.46 8.14 -18.98
C SER A 328 19.07 6.84 -18.46
N PRO A 329 18.43 6.17 -17.47
CA PRO A 329 18.82 4.81 -17.11
C PRO A 329 18.36 3.81 -18.17
N THR A 330 18.99 2.63 -18.21
CA THR A 330 18.47 1.48 -18.96
C THR A 330 17.58 0.65 -18.04
N LEU A 331 16.31 0.47 -18.42
CA LEU A 331 15.38 -0.39 -17.68
C LEU A 331 15.42 -1.84 -18.22
N PRO A 332 15.20 -2.88 -17.38
CA PRO A 332 15.05 -4.28 -17.81
C PRO A 332 13.84 -4.48 -18.69
N GLN A 333 13.88 -5.40 -19.67
CA GLN A 333 12.74 -5.68 -20.57
C GLN A 333 11.46 -5.91 -19.77
N ILE A 334 10.31 -5.51 -20.30
CA ILE A 334 9.03 -5.56 -19.57
C ILE A 334 8.68 -6.96 -19.06
N ASN A 335 9.16 -8.02 -19.73
CA ASN A 335 8.93 -9.41 -19.37
C ASN A 335 10.15 -10.09 -18.70
N ASP A 336 11.09 -9.30 -18.16
CA ASP A 336 12.31 -9.84 -17.54
C ASP A 336 12.05 -10.42 -16.14
N THR A 337 11.49 -11.63 -16.10
CA THR A 337 11.22 -12.36 -14.86
C THR A 337 12.50 -12.68 -14.07
N ASN A 338 13.66 -12.75 -14.74
CA ASN A 338 14.94 -12.97 -14.07
C ASN A 338 15.35 -11.74 -13.25
N ALA A 339 15.17 -10.53 -13.78
CA ALA A 339 15.40 -9.29 -13.04
C ALA A 339 14.53 -9.23 -11.77
N VAL A 340 13.24 -9.55 -11.89
CA VAL A 340 12.30 -9.60 -10.76
C VAL A 340 12.70 -10.66 -9.73
N SER A 341 13.03 -11.87 -10.17
CA SER A 341 13.44 -12.96 -9.29
C SER A 341 14.73 -12.63 -8.54
N ASN A 342 15.73 -12.06 -9.24
CA ASN A 342 17.01 -11.66 -8.67
C ASN A 342 16.88 -10.53 -7.65
N PHE A 343 15.95 -9.59 -7.85
CA PHE A 343 15.63 -8.57 -6.87
C PHE A 343 14.95 -9.17 -5.64
N THR A 344 13.87 -9.92 -5.86
CA THR A 344 13.04 -10.48 -4.79
C THR A 344 13.83 -11.42 -3.88
N ALA A 345 14.77 -12.21 -4.44
CA ALA A 345 15.63 -13.11 -3.67
C ALA A 345 16.58 -12.39 -2.68
N LYS A 346 16.80 -11.08 -2.83
CA LYS A 346 17.63 -10.28 -1.90
C LYS A 346 16.87 -9.85 -0.65
N LEU A 347 15.54 -9.88 -0.66
CA LEU A 347 14.70 -9.43 0.44
C LEU A 347 14.87 -10.34 1.65
N ARG A 348 15.42 -9.79 2.74
CA ARG A 348 15.64 -10.49 4.00
C ARG A 348 15.39 -9.51 5.15
N SER A 349 14.60 -9.91 6.14
CA SER A 349 14.43 -9.12 7.37
C SER A 349 15.79 -8.80 7.99
N LEU A 350 15.93 -7.62 8.58
CA LEU A 350 17.17 -7.18 9.23
C LEU A 350 17.69 -8.23 10.23
N ALA A 351 16.79 -8.81 11.02
CA ALA A 351 17.02 -9.96 11.90
C ALA A 351 18.24 -9.75 12.82
N SER A 352 18.26 -8.63 13.54
CA SER A 352 19.25 -8.30 14.56
C SER A 352 18.68 -8.49 15.97
N ALA A 353 19.49 -8.28 17.01
CA ALA A 353 19.03 -8.36 18.40
C ALA A 353 17.97 -7.30 18.73
N GLU A 354 18.10 -6.09 18.17
CA GLU A 354 17.12 -5.00 18.33
C GLU A 354 15.90 -5.18 17.40
N TYR A 355 16.10 -5.82 16.25
CA TYR A 355 15.08 -6.03 15.21
C TYR A 355 14.94 -7.52 14.86
N PRO A 356 14.39 -8.35 15.78
CA PRO A 356 14.33 -9.78 15.58
C PRO A 356 13.30 -10.17 14.50
N ALA A 357 13.62 -11.23 13.76
CA ALA A 357 12.65 -11.90 12.88
C ALA A 357 11.99 -13.05 13.67
N ALA A 358 10.78 -12.82 14.18
CA ALA A 358 10.01 -13.81 14.95
C ALA A 358 9.25 -14.77 14.02
N VAL A 359 9.99 -15.63 13.30
CA VAL A 359 9.39 -16.61 12.37
C VAL A 359 8.81 -17.79 13.16
N PRO A 360 7.50 -18.10 13.03
CA PRO A 360 6.92 -19.29 13.64
C PRO A 360 7.67 -20.57 13.24
N GLN A 361 8.09 -21.36 14.22
CA GLN A 361 8.82 -22.62 13.99
C GLN A 361 7.89 -23.83 13.88
N GLN A 362 6.63 -23.67 14.29
CA GLN A 362 5.58 -24.69 14.19
C GLN A 362 4.43 -24.13 13.35
N VAL A 363 3.73 -25.03 12.66
CA VAL A 363 2.62 -24.69 11.78
C VAL A 363 1.40 -25.47 12.23
N ASP A 364 0.36 -24.76 12.67
CA ASP A 364 -0.90 -25.33 13.14
C ASP A 364 -1.85 -25.60 11.96
N HIS A 365 -1.85 -24.72 10.96
CA HIS A 365 -2.67 -24.85 9.75
C HIS A 365 -1.87 -24.58 8.48
N ARG A 366 -2.08 -25.43 7.48
CA ARG A 366 -1.49 -25.30 6.14
C ARG A 366 -2.58 -25.05 5.12
N PHE A 367 -2.36 -24.06 4.28
CA PHE A 367 -3.25 -23.68 3.19
C PHE A 367 -2.49 -23.67 1.88
N PHE A 368 -3.15 -24.12 0.82
CA PHE A 368 -2.66 -23.97 -0.54
C PHE A 368 -3.71 -23.25 -1.37
N PHE A 369 -3.40 -22.03 -1.81
CA PHE A 369 -4.32 -21.17 -2.54
C PHE A 369 -3.89 -21.04 -4.01
N THR A 370 -4.70 -21.59 -4.91
CA THR A 370 -4.61 -21.28 -6.33
C THR A 370 -5.34 -19.97 -6.59
N VAL A 371 -4.59 -18.95 -7.00
CA VAL A 371 -5.08 -17.61 -7.31
C VAL A 371 -4.99 -17.44 -8.82
N GLY A 372 -6.07 -17.02 -9.46
CA GLY A 372 -6.05 -16.79 -10.90
C GLY A 372 -7.33 -16.23 -11.47
N LEU A 373 -7.24 -15.88 -12.76
CA LEU A 373 -8.41 -15.50 -13.56
C LEU A 373 -9.27 -16.74 -13.84
N GLY A 374 -10.56 -16.49 -13.98
CA GLY A 374 -11.55 -17.46 -14.40
C GLY A 374 -12.65 -16.77 -15.20
N THR A 375 -13.75 -17.48 -15.43
CA THR A 375 -14.89 -16.95 -16.16
C THR A 375 -16.21 -17.23 -15.46
N HIS A 376 -17.21 -16.42 -15.79
CA HIS A 376 -18.61 -16.72 -15.55
C HIS A 376 -19.36 -16.78 -16.87
N PRO A 377 -20.38 -17.64 -17.00
CA PRO A 377 -21.28 -17.61 -18.15
C PRO A 377 -21.88 -16.21 -18.34
N CYS A 378 -22.07 -15.83 -19.61
CA CYS A 378 -22.85 -14.63 -19.92
C CYS A 378 -24.33 -14.84 -19.55
N ALA A 379 -25.07 -13.75 -19.35
CA ALA A 379 -26.51 -13.83 -19.15
C ALA A 379 -27.19 -14.49 -20.36
N VAL A 380 -28.31 -15.16 -20.13
CA VAL A 380 -29.11 -15.75 -21.22
C VAL A 380 -29.53 -14.64 -22.18
N ASN A 381 -29.25 -14.80 -23.47
CA ASN A 381 -29.43 -13.79 -24.54
C ASN A 381 -28.59 -12.51 -24.40
N GLY A 382 -27.60 -12.50 -23.50
CA GLY A 382 -26.63 -11.41 -23.39
C GLY A 382 -25.39 -11.62 -24.27
N THR A 383 -24.75 -10.53 -24.63
CA THR A 383 -23.42 -10.53 -25.26
C THR A 383 -22.40 -10.04 -24.24
N CYS A 384 -21.34 -10.82 -24.01
CA CYS A 384 -20.26 -10.46 -23.10
C CYS A 384 -18.92 -10.36 -23.84
N GLN A 385 -18.02 -9.53 -23.32
CA GLN A 385 -16.72 -9.21 -23.94
C GLN A 385 -15.55 -9.98 -23.34
N GLY A 386 -15.80 -10.88 -22.38
CA GLY A 386 -14.78 -11.75 -21.83
C GLY A 386 -14.40 -12.89 -22.78
N PRO A 387 -13.46 -13.75 -22.37
CA PRO A 387 -12.94 -14.84 -23.19
C PRO A 387 -14.07 -15.76 -23.68
N ASN A 388 -14.08 -16.12 -24.96
CA ASN A 388 -15.09 -17.01 -25.56
C ASN A 388 -16.55 -16.55 -25.33
N GLY A 389 -16.81 -15.23 -25.27
CA GLY A 389 -18.15 -14.67 -25.03
C GLY A 389 -18.64 -14.82 -23.58
N SER A 390 -17.74 -15.13 -22.65
CA SER A 390 -18.01 -15.21 -21.21
C SER A 390 -17.77 -13.86 -20.52
N ARG A 391 -17.81 -13.86 -19.19
CA ARG A 391 -17.48 -12.70 -18.33
C ARG A 391 -16.21 -13.02 -17.57
N PHE A 392 -15.25 -12.11 -17.53
CA PHE A 392 -14.08 -12.25 -16.66
C PHE A 392 -14.50 -12.38 -15.20
N ALA A 393 -13.80 -13.27 -14.51
CA ALA A 393 -13.87 -13.45 -13.07
C ALA A 393 -12.44 -13.69 -12.56
N ALA A 394 -12.30 -13.70 -11.24
CA ALA A 394 -11.08 -14.16 -10.60
C ALA A 394 -11.44 -14.92 -9.33
N SER A 395 -10.61 -15.87 -8.94
CA SER A 395 -10.95 -16.76 -7.84
C SER A 395 -9.73 -17.20 -7.05
N ILE A 396 -10.01 -17.58 -5.80
CA ILE A 396 -9.07 -18.30 -4.95
C ILE A 396 -9.67 -19.67 -4.67
N ASN A 397 -8.94 -20.73 -4.96
CA ASN A 397 -9.42 -22.12 -4.86
C ASN A 397 -10.79 -22.33 -5.55
N ASN A 398 -10.96 -21.73 -6.74
CA ASN A 398 -12.17 -21.77 -7.56
C ASN A 398 -13.41 -21.07 -6.97
N VAL A 399 -13.22 -20.22 -5.95
CA VAL A 399 -14.27 -19.37 -5.36
C VAL A 399 -14.00 -17.90 -5.71
N SER A 400 -14.87 -17.33 -6.53
CA SER A 400 -14.99 -15.90 -6.82
C SER A 400 -15.76 -15.23 -5.69
N PHE A 401 -15.08 -14.31 -4.99
CA PHE A 401 -15.61 -13.67 -3.79
C PHE A 401 -16.72 -12.68 -4.15
N VAL A 402 -17.92 -12.91 -3.62
CA VAL A 402 -19.05 -11.99 -3.76
C VAL A 402 -19.13 -11.09 -2.53
N LEU A 403 -19.19 -9.78 -2.73
CA LEU A 403 -19.38 -8.84 -1.64
C LEU A 403 -20.78 -9.00 -1.02
N PRO A 404 -20.89 -9.13 0.31
CA PRO A 404 -22.17 -9.11 0.98
C PRO A 404 -22.75 -7.68 1.02
N THR A 405 -24.03 -7.56 1.40
CA THR A 405 -24.68 -6.26 1.64
C THR A 405 -24.46 -5.71 3.05
N SER A 406 -24.00 -6.55 3.98
CA SER A 406 -23.63 -6.17 5.34
C SER A 406 -22.19 -6.56 5.63
N ALA A 407 -21.50 -5.77 6.46
CA ALA A 407 -20.10 -6.04 6.79
C ALA A 407 -19.93 -7.41 7.47
N LEU A 408 -18.94 -8.19 7.02
CA LEU A 408 -18.64 -9.51 7.60
C LEU A 408 -18.34 -9.43 9.10
N LEU A 409 -17.51 -8.46 9.50
CA LEU A 409 -17.10 -8.24 10.88
C LEU A 409 -18.31 -7.90 11.77
N GLN A 410 -19.15 -6.96 11.33
CA GLN A 410 -20.36 -6.57 12.04
C GLN A 410 -21.33 -7.76 12.19
N SER A 411 -21.52 -8.52 11.11
CA SER A 411 -22.41 -9.68 11.10
C SER A 411 -21.91 -10.80 12.01
N HIS A 412 -20.59 -11.01 12.05
CA HIS A 412 -19.96 -11.94 12.97
C HIS A 412 -20.12 -11.50 14.43
N PHE A 413 -19.72 -10.27 14.74
CA PHE A 413 -19.75 -9.73 16.11
C PHE A 413 -21.16 -9.73 16.71
N ALA A 414 -22.18 -9.41 15.90
CA ALA A 414 -23.58 -9.41 16.34
C ALA A 414 -24.23 -10.81 16.40
N GLY A 415 -23.51 -11.89 16.04
CA GLY A 415 -24.07 -13.24 15.96
C GLY A 415 -25.11 -13.42 14.84
N LYS A 416 -25.08 -12.55 13.81
CA LYS A 416 -26.04 -12.50 12.69
C LYS A 416 -25.39 -12.89 11.34
N SER A 417 -24.49 -13.87 11.35
CA SER A 417 -23.76 -14.29 10.14
C SER A 417 -24.56 -15.22 9.21
N LYS A 418 -25.68 -15.79 9.67
CA LYS A 418 -26.50 -16.72 8.88
C LYS A 418 -27.02 -16.03 7.61
N GLY A 419 -26.60 -16.53 6.45
CA GLY A 419 -26.97 -15.97 5.15
C GLY A 419 -26.07 -14.85 4.65
N VAL A 420 -25.11 -14.38 5.46
CA VAL A 420 -24.13 -13.35 5.06
C VAL A 420 -22.87 -13.99 4.48
N TYR A 421 -22.33 -15.00 5.14
CA TYR A 421 -21.16 -15.75 4.66
C TYR A 421 -21.21 -17.21 5.11
N ALA A 422 -20.42 -18.06 4.45
CA ALA A 422 -20.16 -19.42 4.88
C ALA A 422 -18.73 -19.57 5.41
N SER A 423 -18.55 -20.28 6.53
CA SER A 423 -17.26 -20.50 7.20
C SER A 423 -16.48 -21.72 6.68
N ASN A 424 -16.71 -22.10 5.43
CA ASN A 424 -16.16 -23.31 4.82
C ASN A 424 -15.33 -23.00 3.56
N PHE A 425 -14.52 -21.94 3.60
CA PHE A 425 -13.54 -21.71 2.54
C PHE A 425 -12.57 -22.90 2.45
N PRO A 426 -12.31 -23.44 1.25
CA PRO A 426 -11.52 -24.65 1.10
C PRO A 426 -10.02 -24.40 1.32
N TYR A 427 -9.38 -25.24 2.14
CA TYR A 427 -7.96 -25.10 2.50
C TYR A 427 -7.02 -25.40 1.31
N TYR A 428 -7.49 -26.22 0.38
CA TYR A 428 -6.81 -26.64 -0.85
C TYR A 428 -7.78 -26.53 -2.03
N PRO A 429 -7.31 -26.40 -3.28
CA PRO A 429 -8.16 -26.42 -4.46
C PRO A 429 -8.97 -27.72 -4.51
N LEU A 430 -10.29 -27.60 -4.69
CA LEU A 430 -11.18 -28.77 -4.72
C LEU A 430 -10.94 -29.68 -5.93
N ASN A 431 -10.41 -29.13 -7.02
CA ASN A 431 -10.09 -29.86 -8.25
C ASN A 431 -8.63 -29.55 -8.64
N PRO A 432 -7.67 -30.37 -8.21
CA PRO A 432 -6.27 -30.18 -8.58
C PRO A 432 -6.02 -30.37 -10.07
N PHE A 433 -5.11 -29.59 -10.63
CA PHE A 433 -4.64 -29.71 -12.02
C PHE A 433 -3.15 -29.34 -12.10
N ASN A 434 -2.55 -29.45 -13.30
CA ASN A 434 -1.19 -28.94 -13.51
C ASN A 434 -1.22 -27.41 -13.54
N TYR A 435 -1.06 -26.80 -12.37
CA TYR A 435 -1.30 -25.37 -12.18
C TYR A 435 -0.31 -24.44 -12.89
N THR A 436 0.87 -24.95 -13.27
CA THR A 436 1.89 -24.21 -14.04
C THR A 436 1.98 -24.70 -15.49
N GLY A 437 1.14 -25.65 -15.89
CA GLY A 437 1.06 -26.18 -17.24
C GLY A 437 -0.13 -25.61 -18.00
N THR A 438 -0.69 -26.41 -18.92
CA THR A 438 -1.88 -26.03 -19.68
C THR A 438 -3.10 -25.91 -18.75
N PRO A 439 -3.79 -24.75 -18.74
CA PRO A 439 -5.01 -24.58 -17.94
C PRO A 439 -6.12 -25.57 -18.36
N PRO A 440 -7.06 -25.89 -17.45
CA PRO A 440 -8.24 -26.66 -17.81
C PRO A 440 -9.08 -25.97 -18.89
N ASN A 441 -9.67 -26.75 -19.81
CA ASN A 441 -10.57 -26.21 -20.84
C ASN A 441 -11.78 -25.47 -20.25
N ASN A 442 -12.23 -25.88 -19.05
CA ASN A 442 -13.29 -25.21 -18.33
C ASN A 442 -12.69 -24.21 -17.33
N THR A 443 -12.87 -22.91 -17.59
CA THR A 443 -12.38 -21.83 -16.72
C THR A 443 -13.47 -21.25 -15.82
N ASN A 444 -14.65 -21.87 -15.77
CA ASN A 444 -15.76 -21.39 -14.95
C ASN A 444 -15.45 -21.50 -13.46
N VAL A 445 -15.70 -20.41 -12.72
CA VAL A 445 -15.49 -20.35 -11.27
C VAL A 445 -16.82 -20.25 -10.50
N MET A 446 -16.83 -20.74 -9.26
CA MET A 446 -18.00 -20.68 -8.39
C MET A 446 -18.09 -19.32 -7.70
N ASN A 447 -19.31 -18.83 -7.46
CA ASN A 447 -19.53 -17.65 -6.63
C ASN A 447 -19.73 -18.02 -5.17
N GLY A 448 -19.14 -17.23 -4.26
CA GLY A 448 -19.44 -17.38 -2.84
C GLY A 448 -18.78 -16.33 -1.95
N THR A 449 -19.51 -15.94 -0.92
CA THR A 449 -18.97 -15.19 0.23
C THR A 449 -18.53 -16.21 1.27
N LYS A 450 -17.27 -16.65 1.18
CA LYS A 450 -16.70 -17.67 2.06
C LYS A 450 -15.54 -17.09 2.86
N VAL A 451 -15.47 -17.43 4.14
CA VAL A 451 -14.38 -17.03 5.04
C VAL A 451 -13.64 -18.25 5.56
N LEU A 452 -12.38 -18.06 5.91
CA LEU A 452 -11.58 -19.04 6.62
C LEU A 452 -11.52 -18.66 8.10
N VAL A 453 -11.91 -19.58 8.98
CA VAL A 453 -11.94 -19.35 10.43
C VAL A 453 -10.69 -19.92 11.10
N LEU A 454 -10.02 -19.12 11.92
CA LEU A 454 -8.84 -19.49 12.69
C LEU A 454 -9.06 -19.20 14.19
N PRO A 455 -8.53 -20.03 15.10
CA PRO A 455 -8.44 -19.65 16.50
C PRO A 455 -7.37 -18.58 16.72
N TYR A 456 -7.54 -17.74 17.75
CA TYR A 456 -6.51 -16.77 18.16
C TYR A 456 -5.17 -17.47 18.42
N GLY A 457 -4.09 -16.89 17.90
CA GLY A 457 -2.73 -17.37 18.13
C GLY A 457 -2.29 -18.55 17.26
N ALA A 458 -3.11 -18.98 16.30
CA ALA A 458 -2.75 -20.04 15.37
C ALA A 458 -1.60 -19.63 14.43
N ASN A 459 -0.60 -20.50 14.29
CA ASN A 459 0.49 -20.36 13.34
C ASN A 459 0.06 -20.92 11.98
N VAL A 460 0.14 -20.09 10.94
CA VAL A 460 -0.37 -20.41 9.61
C VAL A 460 0.74 -20.42 8.58
N GLU A 461 0.80 -21.49 7.78
CA GLU A 461 1.55 -21.54 6.53
C GLU A 461 0.55 -21.42 5.37
N LEU A 462 0.69 -20.35 4.58
CA LEU A 462 -0.06 -20.16 3.34
C LEU A 462 0.89 -20.24 2.15
N VAL A 463 0.74 -21.29 1.34
CA VAL A 463 1.40 -21.41 0.05
C VAL A 463 0.41 -20.96 -1.03
N HIS A 464 0.83 -20.11 -1.95
CA HIS A 464 -0.04 -19.59 -3.00
C HIS A 464 0.71 -19.45 -4.32
N MET A 465 -0.03 -19.46 -5.42
CA MET A 465 0.55 -19.47 -6.78
C MET A 465 0.65 -18.10 -7.46
N SER A 466 -0.08 -17.11 -6.94
CA SER A 466 -0.06 -15.71 -7.38
C SER A 466 -0.63 -14.83 -6.25
N TRP A 467 -0.58 -13.50 -6.41
CA TRP A 467 -1.17 -12.52 -5.50
C TRP A 467 -2.26 -11.71 -6.21
N GLY A 468 -3.16 -11.06 -5.45
CA GLY A 468 -4.01 -9.99 -5.97
C GLY A 468 -5.53 -10.20 -5.95
N LEU A 469 -6.09 -10.94 -4.99
CA LEU A 469 -7.56 -11.08 -4.84
C LEU A 469 -8.03 -10.85 -3.39
N LYS A 470 -9.28 -10.42 -3.24
CA LYS A 470 -9.89 -10.16 -1.93
C LYS A 470 -10.04 -11.47 -1.14
N MET A 471 -9.44 -11.52 0.04
CA MET A 471 -9.55 -12.60 1.01
C MET A 471 -10.13 -12.09 2.32
N ALA A 472 -10.89 -12.94 3.00
CA ALA A 472 -11.40 -12.66 4.34
C ALA A 472 -11.08 -13.83 5.27
N TRP A 473 -10.33 -13.52 6.32
CA TRP A 473 -10.03 -14.41 7.43
C TRP A 473 -10.84 -13.97 8.64
N LEU A 474 -11.44 -14.93 9.33
CA LEU A 474 -12.11 -14.71 10.59
C LEU A 474 -11.23 -15.29 11.70
N VAL A 475 -10.64 -14.43 12.52
CA VAL A 475 -9.88 -14.88 13.70
C VAL A 475 -10.82 -14.80 14.90
N LEU A 476 -11.02 -15.93 15.57
CA LEU A 476 -11.83 -16.00 16.77
C LEU A 476 -11.10 -15.31 17.93
N ASP A 477 -11.88 -14.71 18.82
CA ASP A 477 -11.39 -14.10 20.05
C ASP A 477 -10.60 -15.09 20.93
N GLY A 478 -9.53 -14.59 21.56
CA GLY A 478 -8.78 -15.32 22.57
C GLY A 478 -9.44 -15.30 23.95
N SER A 479 -8.74 -15.83 24.93
CA SER A 479 -9.25 -15.96 26.31
C SER A 479 -9.16 -14.65 27.11
N ARG A 480 -8.14 -13.82 26.83
CA ARG A 480 -7.83 -12.61 27.60
C ARG A 480 -8.43 -11.33 26.96
N PRO A 481 -8.64 -10.25 27.73
CA PRO A 481 -9.20 -8.99 27.19
C PRO A 481 -8.39 -8.39 26.03
N ASP A 482 -7.06 -8.49 26.07
CA ASP A 482 -6.13 -8.05 25.01
C ASP A 482 -6.14 -8.94 23.75
N GLN A 483 -7.00 -9.96 23.74
CA GLN A 483 -7.17 -10.91 22.64
C GLN A 483 -8.60 -10.89 22.09
N LYS A 484 -9.43 -9.94 22.53
CA LYS A 484 -10.84 -9.81 22.16
C LYS A 484 -11.09 -8.51 21.43
N LEU A 485 -11.79 -8.59 20.31
CA LEU A 485 -12.18 -7.37 19.59
C LEU A 485 -13.13 -6.54 20.48
N PRO A 486 -12.85 -5.25 20.73
CA PRO A 486 -13.77 -4.40 21.47
C PRO A 486 -15.07 -4.18 20.69
N PRO A 487 -16.15 -3.76 21.36
CA PRO A 487 -17.39 -3.37 20.70
C PRO A 487 -17.17 -2.34 19.59
N PRO A 488 -18.00 -2.35 18.53
CA PRO A 488 -17.89 -1.35 17.47
C PRO A 488 -18.10 0.06 18.02
N PRO A 489 -17.44 1.07 17.43
CA PRO A 489 -17.63 2.45 17.83
C PRO A 489 -19.05 2.93 17.46
N LEU A 490 -19.57 3.93 18.18
CA LEU A 490 -20.95 4.42 18.01
C LEU A 490 -21.20 5.08 16.64
N ASP A 491 -20.15 5.60 16.02
CA ASP A 491 -20.14 6.24 14.71
C ASP A 491 -19.82 5.27 13.56
N LEU A 492 -19.75 3.95 13.81
CA LEU A 492 -19.54 2.95 12.75
C LEU A 492 -20.60 3.11 11.64
N PRO A 493 -20.21 3.22 10.36
CA PRO A 493 -21.16 3.40 9.27
C PRO A 493 -22.15 2.24 9.19
N LYS A 494 -23.42 2.58 9.01
CA LYS A 494 -24.51 1.61 8.94
C LYS A 494 -24.62 1.00 7.55
N CYS A 495 -24.86 -0.31 7.55
CA CYS A 495 -25.58 -1.00 6.50
C CYS A 495 -27.09 -0.84 6.80
#